data_AF-A0A081N7Q6-F1
#
_entry.id   AF-A0A081N7Q6-F1
#
_cell.length_a   1.000
_cell.length_b   1.000
_cell.length_c   1.000
_cell.angle_alpha   90.00
_cell.angle_beta   90.00
_cell.angle_gamma   90.00
#
_symmetry.space_group_name_H-M   'P 1'
#
loop_
_entity.id
_entity.type
_entity.pdbx_description
1 polymer ?
#
loop_
_entity_poly.entity_id
_entity_poly.type
_entity_poly.pdbx_seq_one_letter_code
_entity_poly.pdbx_strand_id
1 'polypeptide(L)'
;MEITYDKHGRMNYHPDFHFNQKKPWTTTDEKFLIDMYERIGPDQVSLYLGRTIHTVMTRAYQLRKNGLMPKRSIKKHFPRNGN
;
A
#
# COMPACT_ATOMS: atom_id res chain seq x y z
N MET A 1 4.31 -22.67 1.18
CA MET A 1 5.24 -21.73 0.52
C MET A 1 6.01 -21.05 1.64
N GLU A 2 7.28 -20.71 1.46
CA GLU A 2 8.03 -19.99 2.50
C GLU A 2 7.80 -18.48 2.37
N ILE A 3 7.83 -17.78 3.50
CA ILE A 3 7.77 -16.32 3.53
C ILE A 3 9.14 -15.79 3.07
N THR A 4 9.14 -14.98 2.02
CA THR A 4 10.34 -14.33 1.49
C THR A 4 10.09 -12.84 1.29
N TYR A 5 11.17 -12.06 1.20
CA TYR A 5 11.11 -10.61 1.10
C TYR A 5 11.91 -10.10 -0.10
N ASP A 6 11.50 -8.98 -0.68
CA ASP A 6 12.28 -8.26 -1.69
C ASP A 6 13.42 -7.46 -1.05
N LYS A 7 14.28 -6.85 -1.87
CA LYS A 7 15.40 -6.00 -1.42
C LYS A 7 14.97 -4.76 -0.60
N HIS A 8 13.68 -4.44 -0.59
CA HIS A 8 13.10 -3.33 0.15
C HIS A 8 12.40 -3.80 1.44
N GLY A 9 12.50 -5.08 1.78
CA GLY A 9 11.86 -5.67 2.96
C GLY A 9 10.36 -5.91 2.81
N ARG A 10 9.81 -5.86 1.59
CA ARG A 10 8.38 -6.14 1.34
C ARG A 10 8.17 -7.63 1.18
N MET A 11 7.13 -8.16 1.79
CA MET A 11 6.77 -9.57 1.62
C MET A 11 6.49 -9.86 0.14
N ASN A 12 7.15 -10.88 -0.41
CA ASN A 12 6.83 -11.42 -1.72
C ASN A 12 5.43 -12.07 -1.70
N TYR A 13 4.90 -12.41 -2.88
CA TYR A 13 3.62 -13.12 -2.95
C TYR A 13 3.64 -14.38 -2.08
N HIS A 14 2.56 -14.58 -1.33
CA HIS A 14 2.35 -15.72 -0.45
C HIS A 14 0.85 -15.99 -0.41
N PRO A 15 0.36 -17.19 -0.76
CA PRO A 15 -1.07 -17.45 -0.94
C PRO A 15 -1.89 -17.15 0.32
N ASP A 16 -1.36 -17.46 1.51
CA ASP A 16 -2.09 -17.29 2.77
C ASP A 16 -2.29 -15.82 3.16
N PHE A 17 -1.37 -14.94 2.76
CA PHE A 17 -1.45 -13.50 3.05
C PHE A 17 -2.00 -12.68 1.88
N HIS A 18 -1.92 -13.21 0.67
CA HIS A 18 -2.26 -12.51 -0.57
C HIS A 18 -3.40 -13.18 -1.34
N PHE A 19 -4.42 -13.63 -0.61
CA PHE A 19 -5.58 -14.37 -1.13
C PHE A 19 -6.44 -13.60 -2.15
N ASN A 20 -6.30 -12.27 -2.24
CA ASN A 20 -6.97 -11.40 -3.20
C ASN A 20 -6.04 -10.90 -4.32
N GLN A 21 -4.81 -11.42 -4.42
CA GLN A 21 -3.91 -11.07 -5.51
C GLN A 21 -4.54 -11.42 -6.88
N LYS A 22 -4.35 -10.53 -7.87
CA LYS A 22 -4.94 -10.63 -9.23
C LYS A 22 -6.47 -10.59 -9.34
N LYS A 23 -7.21 -10.54 -8.23
CA LYS A 23 -8.67 -10.31 -8.29
C LYS A 23 -8.99 -8.84 -8.63
N PRO A 24 -10.13 -8.54 -9.27
CA PRO A 24 -10.57 -7.17 -9.51
C PRO A 24 -10.62 -6.35 -8.22
N TRP A 25 -10.41 -5.04 -8.31
CA TRP A 25 -10.61 -4.12 -7.18
C TRP A 25 -12.09 -3.85 -7.02
N THR A 26 -12.63 -4.10 -5.83
CA THR A 26 -14.02 -3.74 -5.50
C THR A 26 -14.09 -2.29 -5.02
N THR A 27 -15.27 -1.68 -5.09
CA THR A 27 -15.49 -0.33 -4.52
C THR A 27 -15.17 -0.29 -3.02
N THR A 28 -15.41 -1.38 -2.29
CA THR A 28 -15.08 -1.51 -0.87
C THR A 28 -13.56 -1.56 -0.65
N ASP A 29 -12.82 -2.33 -1.47
CA ASP A 29 -11.35 -2.40 -1.41
C ASP A 29 -10.75 -1.00 -1.61
N GLU A 30 -11.25 -0.26 -2.61
CA GLU A 30 -10.74 1.07 -2.93
C GLU A 30 -11.08 2.10 -1.88
N LYS A 31 -12.30 2.07 -1.33
CA LYS A 31 -12.69 2.93 -0.23
C LYS A 31 -11.78 2.70 0.98
N PHE A 32 -11.56 1.45 1.36
CA PHE A 32 -10.64 1.10 2.45
C PHE A 32 -9.21 1.59 2.15
N LEU A 33 -8.72 1.36 0.93
CA LEU A 33 -7.41 1.84 0.49
C LEU A 33 -7.28 3.35 0.66
N ILE A 34 -8.25 4.12 0.14
CA ILE A 34 -8.25 5.60 0.20
C ILE A 34 -8.24 6.09 1.65
N ASP A 35 -9.09 5.51 2.50
CA ASP A 35 -9.28 5.94 3.88
C ASP A 35 -8.08 5.59 4.78
N MET A 36 -7.42 4.45 4.51
CA MET A 36 -6.43 3.88 5.43
C MET A 36 -4.97 4.04 4.99
N TYR A 37 -4.68 4.23 3.71
CA TYR A 37 -3.30 4.19 3.19
C TYR A 37 -2.34 5.17 3.88
N GLU A 38 -2.77 6.43 4.12
CA GLU A 38 -1.93 7.42 4.83
C GLU A 38 -1.91 7.22 6.35
N ARG A 39 -2.91 6.50 6.91
CA ARG A 39 -3.06 6.29 8.36
C ARG A 39 -2.20 5.13 8.87
N ILE A 40 -2.24 3.99 8.18
CA ILE A 40 -1.57 2.75 8.62
C ILE A 40 -0.46 2.30 7.67
N GLY A 41 -0.30 2.97 6.52
CA GLY A 41 0.74 2.67 5.55
C GLY A 41 0.41 1.49 4.62
N PRO A 42 1.19 1.34 3.54
CA PRO A 42 0.94 0.34 2.51
C PRO A 42 1.11 -1.10 3.01
N ASP A 43 2.00 -1.33 3.99
CA ASP A 43 2.29 -2.65 4.53
C ASP A 43 1.08 -3.22 5.27
N GLN A 44 0.46 -2.44 6.15
CA GLN A 44 -0.74 -2.87 6.86
C GLN A 44 -1.92 -3.01 5.89
N VAL A 45 -2.13 -2.02 4.99
CA VAL A 45 -3.21 -2.12 3.99
C VAL A 45 -3.06 -3.35 3.09
N SER A 46 -1.83 -3.78 2.77
CA SER A 46 -1.56 -4.99 2.00
C SER A 46 -2.11 -6.24 2.67
N LEU A 47 -1.92 -6.36 3.99
CA LEU A 47 -2.42 -7.48 4.78
C LEU A 47 -3.95 -7.45 4.88
N TYR A 48 -4.54 -6.28 5.13
CA TYR A 48 -6.00 -6.13 5.21
C TYR A 48 -6.70 -6.48 3.89
N LEU A 49 -6.15 -6.03 2.76
CA LEU A 49 -6.76 -6.27 1.45
C LEU A 49 -6.39 -7.63 0.85
N GLY A 50 -5.45 -8.36 1.45
CA GLY A 50 -4.94 -9.63 0.93
C GLY A 50 -4.23 -9.46 -0.41
N ARG A 51 -3.44 -8.40 -0.59
CA ARG A 51 -2.74 -8.06 -1.85
C ARG A 51 -1.30 -7.65 -1.55
N THR A 52 -0.38 -7.85 -2.48
CA THR A 52 1.02 -7.46 -2.24
C THR A 52 1.16 -5.95 -2.04
N ILE A 53 2.13 -5.55 -1.21
CA ILE A 53 2.47 -4.13 -0.96
C ILE A 53 2.64 -3.37 -2.27
N HIS A 54 3.35 -3.96 -3.24
CA HIS A 54 3.52 -3.38 -4.57
C HIS A 54 2.18 -3.12 -5.29
N THR A 55 1.25 -4.07 -5.23
CA THR A 55 -0.07 -3.94 -5.87
C THR A 55 -0.89 -2.82 -5.24
N VAL A 56 -0.85 -2.73 -3.91
CA VAL A 56 -1.51 -1.67 -3.13
C VAL A 56 -0.91 -0.29 -3.47
N MET A 57 0.41 -0.16 -3.50
CA MET A 57 1.10 1.08 -3.88
C MET A 57 0.75 1.52 -5.30
N THR A 58 0.74 0.59 -6.25
CA THR A 58 0.38 0.86 -7.66
C THR A 58 -1.07 1.32 -7.77
N ARG A 59 -2.01 0.70 -7.04
CA ARG A 59 -3.40 1.14 -7.05
C ARG A 59 -3.57 2.53 -6.43
N ALA A 60 -2.93 2.81 -5.29
CA ALA A 60 -2.96 4.12 -4.67
C ALA A 60 -2.41 5.21 -5.62
N TYR A 61 -1.34 4.91 -6.37
CA TYR A 61 -0.84 5.80 -7.41
C TYR A 61 -1.88 6.07 -8.51
N GLN A 62 -2.55 5.04 -9.03
CA GLN A 62 -3.60 5.18 -10.05
C GLN A 62 -4.78 6.02 -9.55
N LEU A 63 -5.25 5.76 -8.31
CA LEU A 63 -6.34 6.51 -7.70
C LEU A 63 -6.00 7.99 -7.53
N ARG A 64 -4.75 8.30 -7.14
CA ARG A 64 -4.26 9.69 -7.06
C ARG A 64 -4.19 10.36 -8.42
N LYS A 65 -3.70 9.64 -9.43
CA LYS A 65 -3.65 10.13 -10.81
C LYS A 65 -5.05 10.46 -11.34
N ASN A 66 -6.05 9.67 -10.94
CA ASN A 66 -7.45 9.87 -11.31
C ASN A 66 -8.21 10.88 -10.43
N GLY A 67 -7.55 11.48 -9.42
CA GLY A 67 -8.19 12.43 -8.50
C GLY A 67 -9.13 11.80 -7.46
N LEU A 68 -9.18 10.46 -7.36
CA LEU A 68 -10.03 9.72 -6.42
C LEU A 68 -9.41 9.57 -5.03
N MET A 69 -8.10 9.73 -4.92
CA MET A 69 -7.37 9.67 -3.66
C MET A 69 -6.58 10.96 -3.46
N PRO A 70 -6.52 11.51 -2.23
CA PRO A 70 -5.73 12.71 -1.96
C PRO A 70 -4.24 12.50 -2.28
N LYS A 71 -3.60 13.57 -2.73
CA LYS A 71 -2.14 13.61 -2.93
C LYS A 71 -1.44 13.25 -1.62
N ARG A 72 -0.27 12.64 -1.75
CA ARG A 72 0.56 12.25 -0.59
C ARG A 72 0.81 13.47 0.30
N SER A 73 0.63 13.31 1.60
CA SER A 73 1.04 14.33 2.56
C SER A 73 2.57 14.41 2.57
N ILE A 74 3.14 15.49 2.02
CA ILE A 74 4.59 15.73 2.14
C ILE A 74 4.83 16.21 3.57
N LYS A 75 5.28 15.32 4.46
CA LYS A 75 5.86 15.77 5.73
C LYS A 75 7.06 16.65 5.37
N LYS A 76 7.04 17.93 5.79
CA LYS A 76 8.19 18.83 5.62
C LYS A 76 9.41 18.14 6.24
N HIS A 77 10.45 17.93 5.44
CA HIS A 77 11.73 17.46 5.96
C HIS A 77 12.33 18.63 6.73
N PHE A 78 12.27 18.59 8.07
CA PHE A 78 13.03 19.52 8.88
C PHE A 78 14.48 19.03 8.85
N PRO A 79 15.43 19.78 8.28
CA PRO A 79 16.84 19.40 8.35
C PRO A 79 17.18 19.25 9.83
N ARG A 80 17.80 18.12 10.19
CA ARG A 80 18.44 18.00 11.49
C ARG A 80 19.62 18.96 11.46
N ASN A 81 19.46 20.15 12.03
CA ASN A 81 20.60 21.00 12.35
C ASN A 81 21.45 20.21 13.34
N GLY A 82 22.54 19.61 12.84
CA GLY A 82 23.58 19.04 13.66
C GLY A 82 24.32 20.16 14.35
N ASN A 83 24.40 20.08 15.67
CA ASN A 83 25.26 20.90 16.53
C ASN A 83 26.63 20.24 16.63
#